data_AF-A0AAC9I6I4-F1
#
_entry.id   AF-A0AAC9I6I4-F1
#
_cell.length_a   1.000
_cell.length_b   1.000
_cell.length_c   1.000
_cell.angle_alpha   90.00
_cell.angle_beta   90.00
_cell.angle_gamma   90.00
#
_symmetry.space_group_name_H-M   'P 1'
#
loop_
_entity.id
_entity.type
_entity.pdbx_description
1 polymer ?
#
loop_
_entity_poly.entity_id
_entity_poly.type
_entity_poly.pdbx_seq_one_letter_code
_entity_poly.pdbx_strand_id
1 'polypeptide(L)'
;MKIKISIVFVLFNLFAVFAQQDLIKEIGKQAIIIDSLMKVNKNEKENYRVQNEILKNKIDSIKILKLTLSKLEKFKAEKGKVDNLIKQKNDSITLLKNQKSELSQKISSERIICEQKKLDEKEKVKSEILAKIINTYKGKKFDDLIVSSSKFSIERDLQLIGENNELNQIFIDLNKYFDAKSLLDNPFDGEKLKKSQIELNTIKQPSASLDKLKIQIENYQLLDKGLRDCLINIDTIDKKETVSGMEDGIKKLKLNKIQTEISKYIFNYDFNFSDYPYLSGILFQVIKIKFPNPDQDISKLIPNK
;
A
#
# COMPACT_ATOMS: atom_id res chain seq x y z
N MET A 1 -120.04 57.74 113.24
CA MET A 1 -118.61 57.33 113.15
C MET A 1 -118.50 56.06 112.28
N LYS A 2 -118.51 56.14 110.93
CA LYS A 2 -118.43 54.98 110.00
C LYS A 2 -117.93 55.36 108.58
N ILE A 3 -116.71 55.89 108.42
CA ILE A 3 -116.09 56.14 107.08
C ILE A 3 -114.58 55.81 107.08
N LYS A 4 -114.18 54.61 107.55
CA LYS A 4 -112.75 54.18 107.48
C LYS A 4 -112.49 52.82 106.83
N ILE A 5 -113.51 52.06 106.42
CA ILE A 5 -113.32 50.68 105.93
C ILE A 5 -113.22 50.58 104.40
N SER A 6 -113.65 51.60 103.63
CA SER A 6 -113.55 51.57 102.15
C SER A 6 -112.14 51.64 101.56
N ILE A 7 -111.11 52.03 102.33
CA ILE A 7 -109.81 52.34 101.73
C ILE A 7 -108.86 51.13 101.76
N VAL A 8 -109.01 50.21 102.71
CA VAL A 8 -108.04 49.10 102.88
C VAL A 8 -108.23 47.98 101.84
N PHE A 9 -109.47 47.69 101.41
CA PHE A 9 -109.74 46.57 100.50
C PHE A 9 -109.44 46.87 99.01
N VAL A 10 -109.47 48.14 98.61
CA VAL A 10 -109.14 48.54 97.23
C VAL A 10 -107.61 48.59 97.02
N LEU A 11 -106.85 48.92 98.06
CA LEU A 11 -105.38 48.94 97.98
C LEU A 11 -104.80 47.53 97.80
N PHE A 12 -105.36 46.50 98.45
CA PHE A 12 -104.81 45.14 98.37
C PHE A 12 -104.94 44.49 96.98
N ASN A 13 -105.96 44.84 96.20
CA ASN A 13 -106.14 44.28 94.85
C ASN A 13 -105.25 44.95 93.78
N LEU A 14 -104.82 46.20 93.99
CA LEU A 14 -103.89 46.87 93.06
C LEU A 14 -102.47 46.28 93.18
N PHE A 15 -101.99 45.97 94.39
CA PHE A 15 -100.63 45.45 94.58
C PHE A 15 -100.38 44.08 93.93
N ALA A 16 -101.40 43.20 93.87
CA ALA A 16 -101.26 41.88 93.25
C ALA A 16 -101.08 41.94 91.71
N VAL A 17 -101.73 42.90 91.05
CA VAL A 17 -101.64 43.08 89.59
C VAL A 17 -100.30 43.70 89.17
N PHE A 18 -99.74 44.59 89.99
CA PHE A 18 -98.41 45.18 89.73
C PHE A 18 -97.26 44.19 89.95
N ALA A 19 -97.32 43.34 90.98
CA ALA A 19 -96.29 42.33 91.23
C ALA A 19 -96.20 41.25 90.13
N GLN A 20 -97.33 40.93 89.48
CA GLN A 20 -97.39 39.93 88.41
C GLN A 20 -96.85 40.49 87.07
N GLN A 21 -96.98 41.79 86.82
CA GLN A 21 -96.38 42.45 85.65
C GLN A 21 -94.85 42.58 85.75
N ASP A 22 -94.32 42.84 86.94
CA ASP A 22 -92.86 42.96 87.14
C ASP A 22 -92.15 41.61 87.00
N LEU A 23 -92.73 40.51 87.50
CA LEU A 23 -92.15 39.17 87.37
C LEU A 23 -92.10 38.70 85.90
N ILE A 24 -93.16 38.98 85.12
CA ILE A 24 -93.23 38.62 83.69
C ILE A 24 -92.20 39.42 82.88
N LYS A 25 -91.98 40.71 83.22
CA LYS A 25 -90.91 41.52 82.62
C LYS A 25 -89.53 40.95 82.93
N GLU A 26 -89.28 40.52 84.16
CA GLU A 26 -87.98 39.98 84.58
C GLU A 26 -87.67 38.64 83.91
N ILE A 27 -88.67 37.75 83.79
CA ILE A 27 -88.56 36.50 83.02
C ILE A 27 -88.32 36.78 81.53
N GLY A 28 -89.00 37.78 80.96
CA GLY A 28 -88.76 38.23 79.59
C GLY A 28 -87.33 38.73 79.36
N LYS A 29 -86.78 39.50 80.30
CA LYS A 29 -85.36 39.93 80.26
C LYS A 29 -84.40 38.74 80.37
N GLN A 30 -84.65 37.80 81.28
CA GLN A 30 -83.81 36.61 81.45
C GLN A 30 -83.84 35.73 80.20
N ALA A 31 -85.00 35.55 79.56
CA ALA A 31 -85.11 34.82 78.31
C ALA A 31 -84.31 35.47 77.17
N ILE A 32 -84.32 36.81 77.07
CA ILE A 32 -83.50 37.55 76.08
C ILE A 32 -82.00 37.39 76.37
N ILE A 33 -81.60 37.44 77.64
CA ILE A 33 -80.20 37.23 78.06
C ILE A 33 -79.76 35.79 77.75
N ILE A 34 -80.59 34.80 78.06
CA ILE A 34 -80.31 33.38 77.78
C ILE A 34 -80.21 33.15 76.27
N ASP A 35 -81.11 33.72 75.46
CA ASP A 35 -81.04 33.62 73.99
C ASP A 35 -79.78 34.31 73.42
N SER A 36 -79.41 35.46 73.98
CA SER A 36 -78.17 36.17 73.63
C SER A 36 -76.92 35.34 73.98
N LEU A 37 -76.86 34.78 75.19
CA LEU A 37 -75.75 33.92 75.63
C LEU A 37 -75.67 32.62 74.83
N MET A 38 -76.82 32.02 74.47
CA MET A 38 -76.84 30.87 73.58
C MET A 38 -76.30 31.22 72.18
N LYS A 39 -76.64 32.39 71.64
CA LYS A 39 -76.10 32.87 70.36
C LYS A 39 -74.59 33.11 70.43
N VAL A 40 -74.10 33.73 71.51
CA VAL A 40 -72.66 33.95 71.73
C VAL A 40 -71.92 32.62 71.84
N ASN A 41 -72.41 31.68 72.67
CA ASN A 41 -71.79 30.37 72.84
C ASN A 41 -71.79 29.55 71.54
N LYS A 42 -72.87 29.63 70.75
CA LYS A 42 -72.94 29.01 69.41
C LYS A 42 -71.91 29.62 68.44
N ASN A 43 -71.77 30.94 68.44
CA ASN A 43 -70.78 31.64 67.61
C ASN A 43 -69.34 31.34 68.04
N GLU A 44 -69.05 31.29 69.34
CA GLU A 44 -67.73 30.89 69.83
C GLU A 44 -67.40 29.45 69.46
N LYS A 45 -68.34 28.51 69.64
CA LYS A 45 -68.16 27.12 69.25
C LYS A 45 -67.86 26.98 67.76
N GLU A 46 -68.53 27.76 66.92
CA GLU A 46 -68.28 27.79 65.47
C GLU A 46 -66.91 28.42 65.14
N ASN A 47 -66.55 29.52 65.80
CA ASN A 47 -65.23 30.14 65.67
C ASN A 47 -64.10 29.18 66.08
N TYR A 48 -64.27 28.44 67.18
CA TYR A 48 -63.32 27.40 67.60
C TYR A 48 -63.21 26.29 66.56
N ARG A 49 -64.32 25.86 65.95
CA ARG A 49 -64.34 24.86 64.87
C ARG A 49 -63.54 25.35 63.66
N VAL A 50 -63.81 26.56 63.20
CA VAL A 50 -63.12 27.19 62.06
C VAL A 50 -61.63 27.37 62.34
N GLN A 51 -61.26 27.85 63.54
CA GLN A 51 -59.85 27.99 63.93
C GLN A 51 -59.12 26.65 63.98
N ASN A 52 -59.76 25.59 64.50
CA ASN A 52 -59.19 24.25 64.50
C ASN A 52 -59.00 23.70 63.08
N GLU A 53 -59.93 23.96 62.17
CA GLU A 53 -59.82 23.54 60.78
C GLU A 53 -58.68 24.28 60.05
N ILE A 54 -58.55 25.59 60.30
CA ILE A 54 -57.41 26.39 59.81
C ILE A 54 -56.09 25.86 60.38
N LEU A 55 -56.03 25.55 61.67
CA LEU A 55 -54.84 25.01 62.32
C LEU A 55 -54.47 23.64 61.71
N LYS A 56 -55.44 22.76 61.51
CA LYS A 56 -55.25 21.46 60.87
C LYS A 56 -54.68 21.61 59.44
N ASN A 57 -55.25 22.50 58.64
CA ASN A 57 -54.75 22.80 57.29
C ASN A 57 -53.32 23.35 57.30
N LYS A 58 -52.97 24.19 58.28
CA LYS A 58 -51.59 24.67 58.48
C LYS A 58 -50.64 23.53 58.85
N ILE A 59 -51.05 22.62 59.72
CA ILE A 59 -50.25 21.45 60.10
C ILE A 59 -49.99 20.56 58.88
N ASP A 60 -51.00 20.29 58.07
CA ASP A 60 -50.87 19.49 56.85
C ASP A 60 -49.96 20.19 55.83
N SER A 61 -50.07 21.52 55.69
CA SER A 61 -49.17 22.32 54.85
C SER A 61 -47.70 22.24 55.32
N ILE A 62 -47.47 22.28 56.64
CA ILE A 62 -46.12 22.12 57.22
C ILE A 62 -45.56 20.73 56.94
N LYS A 63 -46.38 19.68 57.04
CA LYS A 63 -45.95 18.31 56.67
C LYS A 63 -45.52 18.23 55.20
N ILE A 64 -46.30 18.81 54.30
CA ILE A 64 -45.97 18.86 52.87
C ILE A 64 -44.67 19.62 52.65
N LEU A 65 -44.51 20.80 53.26
CA LEU A 65 -43.29 21.61 53.13
C LEU A 65 -42.06 20.85 53.64
N LYS A 66 -42.14 20.14 54.77
CA LYS A 66 -41.05 19.29 55.28
C LYS A 66 -40.67 18.19 54.30
N LEU A 67 -41.65 17.53 53.69
CA LEU A 67 -41.40 16.51 52.66
C LEU A 67 -40.72 17.11 51.42
N THR A 68 -41.18 18.26 50.95
CA THR A 68 -40.59 18.96 49.81
C THR A 68 -39.16 19.41 50.09
N LEU A 69 -38.89 19.89 51.31
CA LEU A 69 -37.55 20.32 51.73
C LEU A 69 -36.58 19.13 51.76
N SER A 70 -37.02 17.98 52.30
CA SER A 70 -36.23 16.74 52.26
C SER A 70 -35.94 16.26 50.82
N LYS A 71 -36.92 16.37 49.91
CA LYS A 71 -36.71 16.06 48.48
C LYS A 71 -35.70 17.01 47.84
N LEU A 72 -35.76 18.29 48.16
CA LEU A 72 -34.84 19.31 47.64
C LEU A 72 -33.40 19.06 48.11
N GLU A 73 -33.21 18.69 49.37
CA GLU A 73 -31.89 18.33 49.91
C GLU A 73 -31.30 17.12 49.19
N LYS A 74 -32.10 16.07 48.95
CA LYS A 74 -31.68 14.91 48.15
C LYS A 74 -31.28 15.31 46.73
N PHE A 75 -32.10 16.14 46.08
CA PHE A 75 -31.81 16.63 44.73
C PHE A 75 -30.50 17.46 44.67
N LYS A 76 -30.25 18.34 45.65
CA LYS A 76 -29.00 19.10 45.74
C LYS A 76 -27.79 18.18 45.87
N ALA A 77 -27.88 17.15 46.70
CA ALA A 77 -26.81 16.17 46.87
C ALA A 77 -26.55 15.38 45.57
N GLU A 78 -27.60 14.94 44.88
CA GLU A 78 -27.49 14.25 43.59
C GLU A 78 -26.93 15.15 42.50
N LYS A 79 -27.38 16.40 42.41
CA LYS A 79 -26.84 17.39 41.47
C LYS A 79 -25.32 17.57 41.68
N GLY A 80 -24.86 17.70 42.93
CA GLY A 80 -23.44 17.79 43.22
C GLY A 80 -22.63 16.57 42.75
N LYS A 81 -23.19 15.36 42.82
CA LYS A 81 -22.57 14.15 42.27
C LYS A 81 -22.48 14.19 40.75
N VAL A 82 -23.54 14.63 40.08
CA VAL A 82 -23.59 14.76 38.61
C VAL A 82 -22.59 15.82 38.14
N ASP A 83 -22.56 16.99 38.78
CA ASP A 83 -21.63 18.08 38.43
C ASP A 83 -20.17 17.63 38.57
N ASN A 84 -19.85 16.85 39.62
CA ASN A 84 -18.52 16.26 39.79
C ASN A 84 -18.18 15.25 38.68
N LEU A 85 -19.12 14.39 38.28
CA LEU A 85 -18.93 13.45 37.17
C LEU A 85 -18.71 14.18 35.85
N ILE A 86 -19.48 15.24 35.57
CA ILE A 86 -19.32 16.08 34.38
C ILE A 86 -17.91 16.68 34.35
N LYS A 87 -17.44 17.22 35.48
CA LYS A 87 -16.09 17.78 35.59
C LYS A 87 -15.02 16.72 35.29
N GLN A 88 -15.09 15.55 35.92
CA GLN A 88 -14.14 14.45 35.67
C GLN A 88 -14.14 13.98 34.21
N LYS A 89 -15.31 13.90 33.57
CA LYS A 89 -15.42 13.54 32.16
C LYS A 89 -14.82 14.61 31.24
N ASN A 90 -15.03 15.89 31.55
CA ASN A 90 -14.43 16.99 30.79
C ASN A 90 -12.89 17.00 30.89
N ASP A 91 -12.34 16.75 32.09
CA ASP A 91 -10.90 16.63 32.29
C ASP A 91 -10.33 15.46 31.48
N SER A 92 -11.03 14.32 31.48
CA SER A 92 -10.66 13.13 30.69
C SER A 92 -10.70 13.41 29.17
N ILE A 93 -11.72 14.11 28.68
CA ILE A 93 -11.83 14.49 27.27
C ILE A 93 -10.66 15.40 26.87
N THR A 94 -10.29 16.34 27.74
CA THR A 94 -9.18 17.26 27.48
C THR A 94 -7.86 16.51 27.40
N LEU A 95 -7.61 15.58 28.33
CA LEU A 95 -6.43 14.71 28.30
C LEU A 95 -6.35 13.90 26.99
N LEU A 96 -7.45 13.27 26.58
CA LEU A 96 -7.50 12.48 25.35
C LEU A 96 -7.28 13.33 24.10
N LYS A 97 -7.80 14.57 24.07
CA LYS A 97 -7.54 15.52 22.97
C LYS A 97 -6.06 15.86 22.87
N ASN A 98 -5.39 16.12 24.00
CA ASN A 98 -3.97 16.43 24.02
C ASN A 98 -3.13 15.23 23.54
N GLN A 99 -3.41 14.03 24.07
CA GLN A 99 -2.75 12.79 23.64
C GLN A 99 -2.95 12.53 22.14
N LYS A 100 -4.17 12.73 21.61
CA LYS A 100 -4.43 12.58 20.18
C LYS A 100 -3.61 13.56 19.36
N SER A 101 -3.47 14.81 19.81
CA SER A 101 -2.67 15.82 19.11
C SER A 101 -1.18 15.45 19.10
N GLU A 102 -0.64 15.04 20.26
CA GLU A 102 0.77 14.60 20.37
C GLU A 102 1.04 13.38 19.49
N LEU A 103 0.13 12.40 19.49
CA LEU A 103 0.26 11.19 18.68
C LEU A 103 0.23 11.53 17.19
N SER A 104 -0.65 12.46 16.79
CA SER A 104 -0.74 12.92 15.39
C SER A 104 0.56 13.63 14.95
N GLN A 105 1.16 14.44 15.84
CA GLN A 105 2.43 15.10 15.57
C GLN A 105 3.57 14.09 15.44
N LYS A 106 3.64 13.09 16.33
CA LYS A 106 4.62 11.99 16.25
C LYS A 106 4.48 11.17 14.96
N ILE A 107 3.25 10.84 14.54
CA ILE A 107 3.00 10.13 13.28
C ILE A 107 3.51 10.96 12.10
N SER A 108 3.26 12.27 12.10
CA SER A 108 3.72 13.17 11.05
C SER A 108 5.25 13.23 10.98
N SER A 109 5.94 13.37 12.12
CA SER A 109 7.41 13.38 12.14
C SER A 109 8.00 12.05 11.69
N GLU A 110 7.43 10.93 12.14
CA GLU A 110 7.93 9.60 11.78
C GLU A 110 7.75 9.31 10.27
N ARG A 111 6.67 9.80 9.65
CA ARG A 111 6.49 9.71 8.19
C ARG A 111 7.58 10.44 7.42
N ILE A 112 7.96 11.64 7.86
CA ILE A 112 9.03 12.42 7.22
C ILE A 112 10.36 11.67 7.35
N ILE A 113 10.67 11.14 8.53
CA ILE A 113 11.89 10.35 8.77
C ILE A 113 11.92 9.10 7.88
N CYS A 114 10.79 8.40 7.76
CA CYS A 114 10.68 7.20 6.95
C CYS A 114 10.90 7.48 5.45
N GLU A 115 10.28 8.53 4.91
CA GLU A 115 10.49 8.93 3.51
C GLU A 115 11.95 9.35 3.26
N GLN A 116 12.57 10.08 4.19
CA GLN A 116 13.98 10.45 4.06
C GLN A 116 14.89 9.21 4.06
N LYS A 117 14.70 8.29 5.02
CA LYS A 117 15.48 7.03 5.06
C LYS A 117 15.32 6.21 3.80
N LYS A 118 14.12 6.18 3.22
CA LYS A 118 13.84 5.48 1.95
C LYS A 118 14.61 6.12 0.79
N LEU A 119 14.68 7.44 0.73
CA LEU A 119 15.47 8.16 -0.28
C LEU A 119 16.96 7.92 -0.09
N ASP A 120 17.45 8.00 1.15
CA ASP A 120 18.86 7.79 1.48
C ASP A 120 19.32 6.37 1.11
N GLU A 121 18.52 5.35 1.44
CA GLU A 121 18.83 3.96 1.08
C GLU A 121 18.79 3.75 -0.44
N LYS A 122 17.88 4.42 -1.15
CA LYS A 122 17.83 4.38 -2.61
C LYS A 122 19.08 4.96 -3.25
N GLU A 123 19.55 6.13 -2.79
CA GLU A 123 20.77 6.75 -3.30
C GLU A 123 22.04 5.97 -2.91
N LYS A 124 22.05 5.36 -1.73
CA LYS A 124 23.12 4.46 -1.29
C LYS A 124 23.23 3.24 -2.22
N VAL A 125 22.12 2.53 -2.48
CA VAL A 125 22.11 1.36 -3.39
C VAL A 125 22.54 1.76 -4.80
N LYS A 126 22.07 2.91 -5.30
CA LYS A 126 22.50 3.45 -6.60
C LYS A 126 24.02 3.68 -6.63
N SER A 127 24.57 4.28 -5.57
CA SER A 127 26.01 4.56 -5.46
C SER A 127 26.84 3.27 -5.39
N GLU A 128 26.36 2.25 -4.67
CA GLU A 128 27.00 0.94 -4.58
C GLU A 128 27.02 0.21 -5.93
N ILE A 129 25.90 0.24 -6.68
CA ILE A 129 25.82 -0.33 -8.03
C ILE A 129 26.81 0.40 -8.95
N LEU A 130 26.79 1.73 -8.97
CA LEU A 130 27.71 2.52 -9.79
C LEU A 130 29.18 2.21 -9.46
N ALA A 131 29.53 2.15 -8.18
CA ALA A 131 30.88 1.79 -7.74
C ALA A 131 31.28 0.39 -8.19
N LYS A 132 30.37 -0.58 -8.11
CA LYS A 132 30.61 -1.95 -8.57
C LYS A 132 30.87 -1.99 -10.08
N ILE A 133 30.07 -1.28 -10.88
CA ILE A 133 30.28 -1.20 -12.33
C ILE A 133 31.62 -0.53 -12.60
N ILE A 134 31.93 0.61 -11.98
CA ILE A 134 33.22 1.30 -12.16
C ILE A 134 34.39 0.36 -11.87
N ASN A 135 34.35 -0.37 -10.75
CA ASN A 135 35.40 -1.31 -10.36
C ASN A 135 35.53 -2.53 -11.30
N THR A 136 34.48 -2.84 -12.06
CA THR A 136 34.51 -3.93 -13.05
C THR A 136 35.36 -3.54 -14.25
N TYR A 137 35.28 -2.28 -14.68
CA TYR A 137 35.90 -1.83 -15.94
C TYR A 137 37.18 -1.02 -15.74
N LYS A 138 37.24 -0.18 -14.71
CA LYS A 138 38.30 0.81 -14.53
C LYS A 138 39.66 0.13 -14.29
N GLY A 139 40.65 0.49 -15.10
CA GLY A 139 42.03 0.02 -14.97
C GLY A 139 42.26 -1.45 -15.31
N LYS A 140 41.28 -2.14 -15.90
CA LYS A 140 41.42 -3.52 -16.37
C LYS A 140 41.97 -3.56 -17.78
N LYS A 141 42.69 -4.65 -18.10
CA LYS A 141 43.14 -4.90 -19.49
C LYS A 141 41.95 -5.28 -20.35
N PHE A 142 42.00 -4.91 -21.63
CA PHE A 142 40.89 -5.15 -22.54
C PHE A 142 40.59 -6.64 -22.74
N ASP A 143 41.62 -7.51 -22.77
CA ASP A 143 41.42 -8.97 -22.81
C ASP A 143 40.68 -9.50 -21.58
N ASP A 144 41.00 -9.01 -20.38
CA ASP A 144 40.31 -9.42 -19.15
C ASP A 144 38.82 -9.04 -19.22
N LEU A 145 38.53 -7.85 -19.76
CA LEU A 145 37.17 -7.35 -19.93
C LEU A 145 36.38 -8.15 -20.97
N ILE A 146 37.01 -8.57 -22.07
CA ILE A 146 36.40 -9.45 -23.07
C ILE A 146 36.01 -10.79 -22.44
N VAL A 147 36.89 -11.36 -21.59
CA VAL A 147 36.64 -12.67 -20.95
C VAL A 147 35.56 -12.56 -19.87
N SER A 148 35.56 -11.48 -19.09
CA SER A 148 34.65 -11.33 -17.94
C SER A 148 33.29 -10.72 -18.29
N SER A 149 33.06 -10.31 -19.54
CA SER A 149 31.86 -9.58 -19.95
C SER A 149 31.14 -10.25 -21.11
N SER A 150 29.88 -9.89 -21.29
CA SER A 150 29.08 -10.19 -22.48
C SER A 150 28.50 -8.90 -23.05
N LYS A 151 28.06 -8.97 -24.32
CA LYS A 151 27.31 -7.88 -24.97
C LYS A 151 26.18 -7.34 -24.08
N PHE A 152 25.39 -8.26 -23.51
CA PHE A 152 24.29 -7.90 -22.61
C PHE A 152 24.76 -7.15 -21.36
N SER A 153 25.81 -7.62 -20.68
CA SER A 153 26.31 -6.92 -19.49
C SER A 153 26.82 -5.52 -19.82
N ILE A 154 27.46 -5.34 -20.97
CA ILE A 154 27.99 -4.06 -21.43
C ILE A 154 26.86 -3.08 -21.72
N GLU A 155 25.85 -3.49 -22.47
CA GLU A 155 24.68 -2.66 -22.80
C GLU A 155 23.93 -2.23 -21.53
N ARG A 156 23.68 -3.17 -20.62
CA ARG A 156 23.05 -2.89 -19.32
C ARG A 156 23.86 -1.88 -18.51
N ASP A 157 25.17 -2.10 -18.39
CA ASP A 157 26.03 -1.28 -17.54
C ASP A 157 26.25 0.13 -18.13
N LEU A 158 26.31 0.24 -19.46
CA LEU A 158 26.32 1.54 -20.16
C LEU A 158 25.02 2.32 -19.91
N GLN A 159 23.85 1.68 -19.97
CA GLN A 159 22.57 2.32 -19.67
C GLN A 159 22.48 2.82 -18.23
N LEU A 160 23.07 2.09 -17.28
CA LEU A 160 23.02 2.43 -15.86
C LEU A 160 23.93 3.59 -15.49
N ILE A 161 25.10 3.73 -16.14
CA ILE A 161 26.03 4.82 -15.83
C ILE A 161 25.80 6.05 -16.72
N GLY A 162 25.28 5.87 -17.93
CA GLY A 162 25.08 6.93 -18.91
C GLY A 162 26.35 7.32 -19.67
N GLU A 163 26.18 8.21 -20.65
CA GLU A 163 27.20 8.52 -21.68
C GLU A 163 28.33 9.45 -21.19
N ASN A 164 28.11 10.20 -20.10
CA ASN A 164 29.08 11.15 -19.53
C ASN A 164 30.00 10.52 -18.47
N ASN A 165 30.65 9.41 -18.83
CA ASN A 165 31.52 8.65 -17.93
C ASN A 165 32.90 8.43 -18.56
N GLU A 166 33.94 8.45 -17.72
CA GLU A 166 35.31 8.03 -18.05
C GLU A 166 35.39 6.63 -18.71
N LEU A 167 34.41 5.74 -18.47
CA LEU A 167 34.34 4.41 -19.07
C LEU A 167 33.65 4.35 -20.43
N ASN A 168 33.07 5.46 -20.93
CA ASN A 168 32.25 5.44 -22.14
C ASN A 168 33.00 4.86 -23.35
N GLN A 169 34.28 5.24 -23.53
CA GLN A 169 35.10 4.69 -24.60
C GLN A 169 35.33 3.19 -24.48
N ILE A 170 35.52 2.67 -23.25
CA ILE A 170 35.68 1.23 -23.01
C ILE A 170 34.43 0.47 -23.42
N PHE A 171 33.24 0.98 -23.06
CA PHE A 171 31.98 0.36 -23.44
C PHE A 171 31.75 0.39 -24.96
N ILE A 172 32.05 1.51 -25.61
CA ILE A 172 31.96 1.63 -27.09
C ILE A 172 32.88 0.60 -27.76
N ASP A 173 34.13 0.49 -27.30
CA ASP A 173 35.10 -0.43 -27.89
C ASP A 173 34.71 -1.90 -27.65
N LEU A 174 34.22 -2.25 -26.46
CA LEU A 174 33.71 -3.59 -26.17
C LEU A 174 32.46 -3.91 -27.01
N ASN A 175 31.54 -2.96 -27.21
CA ASN A 175 30.37 -3.17 -28.06
C ASN A 175 30.79 -3.47 -29.50
N LYS A 176 31.69 -2.67 -30.08
CA LYS A 176 32.26 -2.94 -31.41
C LYS A 176 32.87 -4.34 -31.50
N TYR A 177 33.61 -4.76 -30.47
CA TYR A 177 34.19 -6.11 -30.40
C TYR A 177 33.12 -7.21 -30.42
N PHE A 178 32.12 -7.14 -29.53
CA PHE A 178 31.09 -8.18 -29.43
C PHE A 178 30.14 -8.19 -30.63
N ASP A 179 29.84 -7.03 -31.22
CA ASP A 179 29.07 -6.92 -32.44
C ASP A 179 29.78 -7.61 -33.60
N ALA A 180 31.07 -7.31 -33.82
CA ALA A 180 31.86 -7.96 -34.85
C ALA A 180 31.97 -9.47 -34.61
N LYS A 181 32.21 -9.91 -33.36
CA LYS A 181 32.27 -11.33 -33.01
C LYS A 181 30.99 -12.07 -33.38
N SER A 182 29.83 -11.47 -33.15
CA SER A 182 28.53 -12.07 -33.48
C SER A 182 28.31 -12.28 -34.99
N LEU A 183 29.03 -11.56 -35.85
CA LEU A 183 28.96 -11.78 -37.29
C LEU A 183 29.51 -13.15 -37.70
N LEU A 184 30.42 -13.72 -36.91
CA LEU A 184 31.01 -15.05 -37.18
C LEU A 184 30.00 -16.20 -36.96
N ASP A 185 28.92 -15.92 -36.23
CA ASP A 185 27.80 -16.84 -36.00
C ASP A 185 26.75 -16.79 -37.12
N ASN A 186 26.94 -15.93 -38.13
CA ASN A 186 25.96 -15.65 -39.18
C ASN A 186 26.49 -15.93 -40.60
N PRO A 187 25.60 -16.06 -41.61
CA PRO A 187 26.00 -16.13 -43.01
C PRO A 187 26.88 -14.94 -43.42
N PHE A 188 27.82 -15.18 -44.34
CA PHE A 188 28.69 -14.12 -44.85
C PHE A 188 27.88 -12.93 -45.39
N ASP A 189 28.17 -11.75 -44.84
CA ASP A 189 27.64 -10.46 -45.28
C ASP A 189 28.82 -9.51 -45.45
N GLY A 190 29.24 -9.31 -46.70
CA GLY A 190 30.44 -8.53 -47.02
C GLY A 190 30.33 -7.07 -46.62
N GLU A 191 29.14 -6.47 -46.64
CA GLU A 191 28.95 -5.08 -46.23
C GLU A 191 29.09 -4.94 -44.72
N LYS A 192 28.42 -5.80 -43.95
CA LYS A 192 28.52 -5.79 -42.49
C LYS A 192 29.93 -6.10 -42.01
N LEU A 193 30.59 -7.12 -42.58
CA LEU A 193 31.96 -7.48 -42.20
C LEU A 193 32.95 -6.36 -42.52
N LYS A 194 32.85 -5.72 -43.69
CA LYS A 194 33.71 -4.57 -44.03
C LYS A 194 33.49 -3.41 -43.07
N LYS A 195 32.24 -3.10 -42.72
CA LYS A 195 31.91 -2.07 -41.74
C LYS A 195 32.50 -2.40 -40.36
N SER A 196 32.29 -3.62 -39.87
CA SER A 196 32.84 -4.06 -38.59
C SER A 196 34.36 -4.07 -38.58
N GLN A 197 35.03 -4.42 -39.68
CA GLN A 197 36.50 -4.35 -39.77
C GLN A 197 37.01 -2.92 -39.60
N ILE A 198 36.34 -1.93 -40.23
CA ILE A 198 36.66 -0.51 -40.04
C ILE A 198 36.47 -0.12 -38.58
N GLU A 199 35.35 -0.50 -37.96
CA GLU A 199 35.05 -0.19 -36.56
C GLU A 199 36.06 -0.82 -35.59
N LEU A 200 36.43 -2.09 -35.78
CA LEU A 200 37.45 -2.78 -34.98
C LEU A 200 38.82 -2.10 -35.07
N ASN A 201 39.18 -1.59 -36.24
CA ASN A 201 40.44 -0.86 -36.45
C ASN A 201 40.48 0.51 -35.75
N THR A 202 39.32 1.04 -35.34
CA THR A 202 39.27 2.27 -34.52
C THR A 202 39.59 2.04 -33.05
N ILE A 203 39.52 0.78 -32.58
CA ILE A 203 39.83 0.41 -31.19
C ILE A 203 41.34 0.50 -30.98
N LYS A 204 41.76 1.39 -30.08
CA LYS A 204 43.18 1.65 -29.77
C LYS A 204 43.74 0.81 -28.62
N GLN A 205 42.87 0.08 -27.92
CA GLN A 205 43.27 -0.74 -26.78
C GLN A 205 44.11 -1.95 -27.24
N PRO A 206 45.25 -2.23 -26.60
CA PRO A 206 46.04 -3.43 -26.90
C PRO A 206 45.32 -4.68 -26.38
N SER A 207 45.12 -5.67 -27.25
CA SER A 207 44.47 -6.94 -26.89
C SER A 207 44.76 -8.03 -27.92
N ALA A 208 45.21 -9.18 -27.44
CA ALA A 208 45.44 -10.34 -28.30
C ALA A 208 44.11 -10.89 -28.86
N SER A 209 43.04 -10.84 -28.07
CA SER A 209 41.72 -11.29 -28.50
C SER A 209 41.12 -10.38 -29.58
N LEU A 210 41.38 -9.06 -29.50
CA LEU A 210 41.00 -8.10 -30.53
C LEU A 210 41.75 -8.36 -31.83
N ASP A 211 43.07 -8.53 -31.76
CA ASP A 211 43.89 -8.77 -32.95
C ASP A 211 43.50 -10.11 -33.61
N LYS A 212 43.22 -11.15 -32.82
CA LYS A 212 42.66 -12.41 -33.32
C LYS A 212 41.34 -12.18 -34.05
N LEU A 213 40.41 -11.41 -33.47
CA LEU A 213 39.11 -11.15 -34.09
C LEU A 213 39.24 -10.36 -35.41
N LYS A 214 40.15 -9.37 -35.49
CA LYS A 214 40.41 -8.63 -36.74
C LYS A 214 40.85 -9.55 -37.87
N ILE A 215 41.74 -10.49 -37.58
CA ILE A 215 42.19 -11.51 -38.54
C ILE A 215 41.02 -12.42 -38.92
N GLN A 216 40.20 -12.83 -37.94
CA GLN A 216 39.06 -13.71 -38.20
C GLN A 216 38.06 -13.08 -39.17
N ILE A 217 37.71 -11.81 -38.94
CA ILE A 217 36.78 -11.04 -39.78
C ILE A 217 37.36 -10.83 -41.18
N GLU A 218 38.65 -10.51 -41.30
CA GLU A 218 39.35 -10.35 -42.58
C GLU A 218 39.33 -11.65 -43.41
N ASN A 219 39.57 -12.79 -42.77
CA ASN A 219 39.64 -14.09 -43.44
C ASN A 219 38.26 -14.69 -43.78
N TYR A 220 37.16 -14.17 -43.20
CA TYR A 220 35.84 -14.80 -43.32
C TYR A 220 35.40 -14.97 -44.78
N GLN A 221 35.65 -13.98 -45.63
CA GLN A 221 35.27 -14.04 -47.05
C GLN A 221 35.99 -15.18 -47.78
N LEU A 222 37.28 -15.36 -47.52
CA LEU A 222 38.09 -16.40 -48.13
C LEU A 222 37.59 -17.79 -47.69
N LEU A 223 37.26 -17.94 -46.41
CA LEU A 223 36.76 -19.18 -45.83
C LEU A 223 35.35 -19.53 -46.29
N ASP A 224 34.45 -18.55 -46.39
CA ASP A 224 33.10 -18.73 -46.92
C ASP A 224 33.16 -19.18 -48.40
N LYS A 225 34.03 -18.54 -49.20
CA LYS A 225 34.28 -18.96 -50.58
C LYS A 225 34.82 -20.39 -50.66
N GLY A 226 35.83 -20.71 -49.85
CA GLY A 226 36.39 -22.07 -49.82
C GLY A 226 35.36 -23.13 -49.44
N LEU A 227 34.46 -22.82 -48.51
CA LEU A 227 33.37 -23.70 -48.15
C LEU A 227 32.41 -23.90 -49.32
N ARG A 228 32.01 -22.82 -50.01
CA ARG A 228 31.15 -22.92 -51.20
C ARG A 228 31.76 -23.81 -52.28
N ASP A 229 33.04 -23.61 -52.58
CA ASP A 229 33.76 -24.41 -53.57
C ASP A 229 33.78 -25.90 -53.15
N CYS A 230 34.01 -26.19 -51.87
CA CYS A 230 33.91 -27.54 -51.30
C CYS A 230 32.51 -28.14 -51.51
N LEU A 231 31.43 -27.40 -51.21
CA LEU A 231 30.06 -27.89 -51.37
C LEU A 231 29.72 -28.17 -52.83
N ILE A 232 30.15 -27.29 -53.75
CA ILE A 232 29.96 -27.46 -55.21
C ILE A 232 30.68 -28.71 -55.72
N ASN A 233 31.89 -28.99 -55.23
CA ASN A 233 32.63 -30.19 -55.58
C ASN A 233 31.92 -31.46 -55.09
N ILE A 234 31.36 -31.43 -53.87
CA ILE A 234 30.56 -32.55 -53.33
C ILE A 234 29.30 -32.78 -54.18
N ASP A 235 28.56 -31.72 -54.52
CA ASP A 235 27.38 -31.80 -55.40
C ASP A 235 27.76 -32.30 -56.81
N THR A 236 28.95 -31.96 -57.30
CA THR A 236 29.47 -32.48 -58.56
C THR A 236 29.77 -33.98 -58.49
N ILE A 237 30.27 -34.48 -57.37
CA ILE A 237 30.45 -35.92 -57.13
C ILE A 237 29.07 -36.61 -57.15
N ASP A 238 28.05 -36.02 -56.52
CA ASP A 238 26.69 -36.58 -56.51
C ASP A 238 26.08 -36.70 -57.89
N LYS A 239 26.23 -35.67 -58.72
CA LYS A 239 25.70 -35.67 -60.09
C LYS A 239 26.39 -36.69 -61.00
N LYS A 240 27.65 -37.04 -60.70
CA LYS A 240 28.42 -38.01 -61.48
C LYS A 240 28.20 -39.45 -61.02
N GLU A 241 27.89 -39.65 -59.73
CA GLU A 241 27.89 -40.97 -59.09
C GLU A 241 26.63 -41.12 -58.23
N THR A 242 25.77 -42.09 -58.57
CA THR A 242 24.66 -42.54 -57.70
C THR A 242 24.99 -43.93 -57.19
N VAL A 243 24.96 -44.14 -55.88
CA VAL A 243 25.37 -45.42 -55.22
C VAL A 243 24.24 -46.08 -54.42
N SER A 244 23.02 -45.56 -54.52
CA SER A 244 21.82 -46.13 -53.91
C SER A 244 21.57 -47.54 -54.43
N GLY A 245 21.33 -48.48 -53.50
CA GLY A 245 21.15 -49.90 -53.82
C GLY A 245 22.44 -50.64 -54.23
N MET A 246 23.60 -49.99 -54.26
CA MET A 246 24.89 -50.63 -54.56
C MET A 246 25.51 -51.29 -53.32
N GLU A 247 26.52 -52.13 -53.56
CA GLU A 247 27.33 -52.75 -52.51
C GLU A 247 28.08 -51.71 -51.66
N ASP A 248 28.31 -52.02 -50.39
CA ASP A 248 28.87 -51.08 -49.42
C ASP A 248 30.30 -50.63 -49.77
N GLY A 249 31.06 -51.44 -50.51
CA GLY A 249 32.37 -51.05 -51.04
C GLY A 249 32.27 -49.83 -51.97
N ILE A 250 31.26 -49.78 -52.85
CA ILE A 250 31.05 -48.68 -53.79
C ILE A 250 30.56 -47.43 -53.06
N LYS A 251 29.65 -47.59 -52.09
CA LYS A 251 29.22 -46.47 -51.22
C LYS A 251 30.40 -45.85 -50.47
N LYS A 252 31.30 -46.68 -49.94
CA LYS A 252 32.50 -46.24 -49.22
C LYS A 252 33.46 -45.47 -50.12
N LEU A 253 33.62 -45.86 -51.39
CA LEU A 253 34.45 -45.12 -52.34
C LEU A 253 33.91 -43.71 -52.60
N LYS A 254 32.60 -43.55 -52.81
CA LYS A 254 31.98 -42.23 -52.94
C LYS A 254 32.15 -41.40 -51.67
N LEU A 255 31.89 -41.99 -50.50
CA LEU A 255 32.08 -41.32 -49.21
C LEU A 255 33.53 -40.84 -49.02
N ASN A 256 34.54 -41.64 -49.39
CA ASN A 256 35.94 -41.22 -49.31
C ASN A 256 36.26 -40.00 -50.19
N LYS A 257 35.64 -39.89 -51.37
CA LYS A 257 35.78 -38.69 -52.23
C LYS A 257 35.20 -37.46 -51.56
N ILE A 258 34.01 -37.59 -50.96
CA ILE A 258 33.37 -36.51 -50.18
C ILE A 258 34.25 -36.10 -49.00
N GLN A 259 34.76 -37.06 -48.23
CA GLN A 259 35.68 -36.81 -47.10
C GLN A 259 36.97 -36.13 -47.55
N THR A 260 37.47 -36.46 -48.73
CA THR A 260 38.65 -35.83 -49.31
C THR A 260 38.41 -34.35 -49.60
N GLU A 261 37.25 -33.99 -50.16
CA GLU A 261 36.92 -32.58 -50.40
C GLU A 261 36.78 -31.79 -49.09
N ILE A 262 36.11 -32.36 -48.09
CA ILE A 262 36.01 -31.75 -46.75
C ILE A 262 37.40 -31.56 -46.13
N SER A 263 38.26 -32.58 -46.21
CA SER A 263 39.61 -32.52 -45.66
C SER A 263 40.45 -31.47 -46.37
N LYS A 264 40.38 -31.40 -47.71
CA LYS A 264 41.05 -30.35 -48.50
C LYS A 264 40.62 -28.96 -48.06
N TYR A 265 39.33 -28.72 -47.83
CA TYR A 265 38.87 -27.43 -47.30
C TYR A 265 39.52 -27.12 -45.95
N ILE A 266 39.48 -28.06 -45.01
CA ILE A 266 40.05 -27.84 -43.67
C ILE A 266 41.56 -27.54 -43.74
N PHE A 267 42.32 -28.31 -44.53
CA PHE A 267 43.77 -28.16 -44.64
C PHE A 267 44.20 -26.94 -45.46
N ASN A 268 43.58 -26.69 -46.62
CA ASN A 268 44.01 -25.61 -47.50
C ASN A 268 43.74 -24.21 -46.91
N TYR A 269 42.76 -24.13 -46.02
CA TYR A 269 42.32 -22.88 -45.40
C TYR A 269 42.68 -22.77 -43.91
N ASP A 270 43.40 -23.75 -43.35
CA ASP A 270 43.72 -23.85 -41.92
C ASP A 270 42.50 -23.59 -41.03
N PHE A 271 41.37 -24.24 -41.38
CA PHE A 271 40.07 -23.91 -40.83
C PHE A 271 39.93 -24.35 -39.37
N ASN A 272 39.73 -23.39 -38.46
CA ASN A 272 39.45 -23.67 -37.06
C ASN A 272 37.94 -23.62 -36.77
N PHE A 273 37.41 -24.76 -36.32
CA PHE A 273 35.99 -24.92 -36.05
C PHE A 273 35.43 -23.96 -35.00
N SER A 274 36.20 -23.62 -33.96
CA SER A 274 35.72 -22.75 -32.88
C SER A 274 35.68 -21.27 -33.28
N ASP A 275 36.45 -20.91 -34.31
CA ASP A 275 36.62 -19.52 -34.72
C ASP A 275 35.53 -19.07 -35.70
N TYR A 276 34.87 -20.01 -36.39
CA TYR A 276 33.83 -19.73 -37.38
C TYR A 276 32.57 -20.59 -37.17
N PRO A 277 31.78 -20.33 -36.12
CA PRO A 277 30.68 -21.21 -35.71
C PRO A 277 29.65 -21.47 -36.81
N TYR A 278 29.32 -20.46 -37.63
CA TYR A 278 28.38 -20.64 -38.73
C TYR A 278 28.90 -21.59 -39.81
N LEU A 279 30.13 -21.36 -40.29
CA LEU A 279 30.77 -22.19 -41.31
C LEU A 279 30.96 -23.62 -40.81
N SER A 280 31.37 -23.78 -39.56
CA SER A 280 31.44 -25.07 -38.86
C SER A 280 30.09 -25.77 -38.82
N GLY A 281 29.02 -25.03 -38.51
CA GLY A 281 27.66 -25.54 -38.50
C GLY A 281 27.23 -26.12 -39.85
N ILE A 282 27.55 -25.44 -40.96
CA ILE A 282 27.29 -25.96 -42.31
C ILE A 282 28.10 -27.24 -42.55
N LEU A 283 29.40 -27.23 -42.24
CA LEU A 283 30.27 -28.38 -42.49
C LEU A 283 29.81 -29.62 -41.70
N PHE A 284 29.39 -29.43 -40.44
CA PHE A 284 28.80 -30.52 -39.65
C PHE A 284 27.48 -31.02 -40.20
N GLN A 285 26.64 -30.14 -40.76
CA GLN A 285 25.41 -30.57 -41.43
C GLN A 285 25.71 -31.42 -42.66
N VAL A 286 26.70 -31.06 -43.47
CA VAL A 286 27.15 -31.86 -44.62
C VAL A 286 27.60 -33.25 -44.15
N ILE A 287 28.45 -33.33 -43.13
CA ILE A 287 28.91 -34.60 -42.56
C ILE A 287 27.72 -35.44 -42.09
N LYS A 288 26.79 -34.84 -41.35
CA LYS A 288 25.61 -35.51 -40.81
C LYS A 288 24.69 -36.08 -41.89
N ILE A 289 24.57 -35.41 -43.03
CA ILE A 289 23.75 -35.85 -44.17
C ILE A 289 24.49 -36.91 -44.99
N LYS A 290 25.75 -36.65 -45.35
CA LYS A 290 26.50 -37.47 -46.32
C LYS A 290 27.05 -38.77 -45.75
N PHE A 291 27.40 -38.82 -44.46
CA PHE A 291 28.04 -40.00 -43.89
C PHE A 291 27.08 -41.20 -43.77
N PRO A 292 25.81 -41.02 -43.36
CA PRO A 292 24.83 -42.11 -43.38
C PRO A 292 24.40 -42.50 -44.80
N ASN A 293 24.28 -41.51 -45.69
CA ASN A 293 23.88 -41.73 -47.08
C ASN A 293 24.63 -40.77 -48.02
N PRO A 294 25.65 -41.26 -48.76
CA PRO A 294 26.43 -40.43 -49.69
C PRO A 294 25.60 -39.76 -50.80
N ASP A 295 24.44 -40.30 -51.16
CA ASP A 295 23.54 -39.76 -52.20
C ASP A 295 22.56 -38.70 -51.67
N GLN A 296 22.46 -38.47 -50.36
CA GLN A 296 21.50 -37.49 -49.84
C GLN A 296 21.84 -36.07 -50.31
N ASP A 297 20.84 -35.38 -50.85
CA ASP A 297 21.00 -34.03 -51.38
C ASP A 297 21.44 -33.01 -50.30
N ILE A 298 22.43 -32.19 -50.65
CA ILE A 298 22.92 -31.07 -49.83
C ILE A 298 22.73 -29.72 -50.54
N SER A 299 22.03 -29.66 -51.67
CA SER A 299 21.82 -28.44 -52.46
C SER A 299 21.26 -27.28 -51.63
N LYS A 300 20.45 -27.59 -50.62
CA LYS A 300 19.89 -26.59 -49.68
C LYS A 300 20.93 -25.90 -48.80
N LEU A 301 22.11 -26.48 -48.65
CA LEU A 301 23.22 -25.96 -47.85
C LEU A 301 24.17 -25.07 -48.65
N ILE A 302 24.03 -25.04 -49.98
CA ILE A 302 24.81 -24.15 -50.85
C ILE A 302 24.14 -22.77 -50.80
N PRO A 303 24.70 -21.77 -50.10
CA PRO A 303 24.05 -20.48 -49.99
C PRO A 303 24.06 -19.80 -51.36
N ASN A 304 22.93 -19.29 -51.86
CA ASN A 304 22.78 -18.62 -53.16
C ASN A 304 23.28 -19.45 -54.37
N LYS A 305 22.36 -20.15 -55.04
CA LYS A 305 22.49 -20.38 -56.49
C LYS A 305 22.31 -19.06 -57.25
#